data_AF-A0A0R3PRH8-F1
#
_entry.id   AF-A0A0R3PRH8-F1
#
_cell.length_a   1.000
_cell.length_b   1.000
_cell.length_c   1.000
_cell.angle_alpha   90.00
_cell.angle_beta   90.00
_cell.angle_gamma   90.00
#
_symmetry.space_group_name_H-M   'P 1'
#
loop_
_entity.id
_entity.type
_entity.pdbx_description
1 polymer ?
#
loop_
_entity_poly.entity_id
_entity_poly.type
_entity_poly.pdbx_seq_one_letter_code
_entity_poly.pdbx_strand_id
1 'polypeptide(L)'
;MAVQFTRKQVMEHNNNTSTWIVIGNKVYDVTKFLDEHPGGCEVLLEQAGQDATEAFEDVGHSTDARKMREEYYIGDIVQVSMDDNVRRFV
;
A
#
# COMPACT_ATOMS: atom_id res chain seq x y z
N MET A 1 9.31 13.19 -5.99
CA MET A 1 7.93 13.20 -6.50
C MET A 1 7.36 11.83 -6.16
N ALA A 2 6.45 11.75 -5.18
CA ALA A 2 5.80 10.49 -4.86
C ALA A 2 4.69 10.24 -5.89
N VAL A 3 4.57 9.00 -6.36
CA VAL A 3 3.45 8.63 -7.22
C VAL A 3 2.17 8.66 -6.36
N GLN A 4 1.11 9.25 -6.90
CA GLN A 4 -0.16 9.39 -6.19
C GLN A 4 -1.15 8.39 -6.78
N PHE A 5 -1.69 7.53 -5.92
CA PHE A 5 -2.65 6.51 -6.30
C PHE A 5 -4.01 6.78 -5.67
N THR A 6 -5.08 6.40 -6.36
CA THR A 6 -6.42 6.40 -5.75
C THR A 6 -6.73 5.02 -5.17
N ARG A 7 -7.58 4.98 -4.14
CA ARG A 7 -8.07 3.71 -3.57
C ARG A 7 -8.61 2.77 -4.64
N LYS A 8 -9.36 3.31 -5.60
CA LYS A 8 -9.88 2.54 -6.74
C LYS A 8 -8.77 1.90 -7.58
N GLN A 9 -7.71 2.64 -7.91
CA GLN A 9 -6.59 2.06 -8.65
C GLN A 9 -5.92 0.95 -7.87
N VAL A 10 -5.67 1.15 -6.57
CA VAL A 10 -5.05 0.12 -5.74
C VAL A 10 -5.91 -1.14 -5.69
N MET A 11 -7.24 -1.01 -5.61
CA MET A 11 -8.19 -2.13 -5.67
C MET A 11 -8.14 -2.92 -6.99
N GLU A 12 -7.76 -2.30 -8.11
CA GLU A 12 -7.57 -3.00 -9.39
C GLU A 12 -6.28 -3.86 -9.38
N HIS A 13 -5.34 -3.57 -8.48
CA HIS A 13 -4.09 -4.30 -8.29
C HIS A 13 -4.19 -5.34 -7.17
N ASN A 14 -5.09 -6.30 -7.36
CA ASN A 14 -5.35 -7.43 -6.46
C ASN A 14 -4.96 -8.81 -7.07
N ASN A 15 -4.01 -8.83 -8.00
CA ASN A 15 -3.62 -10.04 -8.73
C ASN A 15 -2.30 -10.62 -8.21
N ASN A 16 -2.07 -11.92 -8.37
CA ASN A 16 -0.80 -12.56 -8.00
C ASN A 16 0.45 -11.96 -8.68
N THR A 17 0.27 -11.29 -9.82
CA THR A 17 1.32 -10.59 -10.57
C THR A 17 1.38 -9.09 -10.30
N SER A 18 0.44 -8.54 -9.53
CA SER A 18 0.38 -7.13 -9.13
C SER A 18 -0.49 -7.04 -7.87
N THR A 19 0.14 -7.24 -6.71
CA THR A 19 -0.50 -7.17 -5.39
C THR A 19 0.00 -5.93 -4.68
N TRP A 20 -0.89 -4.95 -4.54
CA TRP A 20 -0.60 -3.72 -3.82
C TRP A 20 -1.35 -3.69 -2.51
N ILE A 21 -0.67 -3.26 -1.46
CA ILE A 21 -1.28 -3.10 -0.13
C ILE A 21 -1.12 -1.66 0.34
N VAL A 22 -2.09 -1.22 1.13
CA VAL A 22 -2.07 0.13 1.71
C VAL A 22 -1.74 0.02 3.19
N ILE A 23 -0.71 0.72 3.66
CA ILE A 23 -0.40 0.83 5.08
C ILE A 23 -0.22 2.30 5.43
N GLY A 24 -1.12 2.86 6.23
CA GLY A 24 -1.04 4.25 6.69
C GLY A 24 -1.06 5.26 5.54
N ASN A 25 -2.01 5.13 4.60
CA ASN A 25 -2.12 5.92 3.36
C ASN A 25 -0.92 5.81 2.40
N LYS A 26 -0.04 4.82 2.56
CA LYS A 26 1.06 4.53 1.64
C LYS A 26 0.81 3.23 0.90
N VAL A 27 1.14 3.21 -0.38
CA VAL A 27 0.98 2.06 -1.27
C VAL A 27 2.31 1.34 -1.42
N TYR A 28 2.28 0.03 -1.22
CA TYR A 28 3.44 -0.86 -1.28
C TYR A 28 3.20 -1.97 -2.29
N ASP A 29 4.17 -2.20 -3.18
CA ASP A 29 4.15 -3.33 -4.12
C ASP A 29 4.79 -4.55 -3.47
N VAL A 30 3.95 -5.45 -2.95
CA VAL A 30 4.39 -6.69 -2.30
C VAL A 30 4.36 -7.88 -3.27
N THR A 31 4.14 -7.65 -4.55
CA THR A 31 4.03 -8.67 -5.60
C THR A 31 5.18 -9.69 -5.55
N LYS A 32 6.42 -9.21 -5.45
CA LYS A 32 7.60 -10.09 -5.37
C LYS A 32 7.82 -10.68 -3.97
N PHE A 33 7.22 -10.06 -2.96
CA PHE A 33 7.38 -10.44 -1.56
C PHE A 33 6.33 -11.45 -1.09
N LEU A 34 5.29 -11.73 -1.90
CA LEU A 34 4.26 -12.70 -1.59
C LEU A 34 4.83 -14.06 -1.13
N ASP A 35 5.77 -14.62 -1.89
CA ASP A 35 6.37 -15.93 -1.60
C ASP A 35 7.47 -15.86 -0.52
N GLU A 36 8.11 -14.70 -0.38
CA GLU A 36 9.16 -14.47 0.61
C GLU A 36 8.59 -14.11 2.00
N HIS A 37 7.28 -13.86 2.10
CA HIS A 37 6.64 -13.47 3.33
C HIS A 37 6.53 -14.66 4.31
N PRO A 38 7.21 -14.64 5.47
CA PRO A 38 7.20 -15.75 6.42
C PRO A 38 5.82 -16.00 7.06
N GLY A 39 4.91 -15.04 7.02
CA GLY A 39 3.51 -15.18 7.45
C GLY A 39 2.58 -15.76 6.39
N GLY A 40 3.09 -16.08 5.19
CA GLY A 40 2.34 -16.61 4.06
C GLY A 40 1.81 -15.54 3.12
N CYS A 41 1.64 -15.90 1.84
CA CYS A 41 1.10 -15.02 0.80
C CYS A 41 -0.41 -14.76 0.96
N GLU A 42 -1.13 -15.67 1.62
CA GLU A 42 -2.59 -15.63 1.75
C GLU A 42 -3.07 -14.36 2.45
N VAL A 43 -2.44 -13.99 3.57
CA VAL A 43 -2.78 -12.76 4.31
C VAL A 43 -2.48 -11.48 3.51
N LEU A 44 -1.47 -11.50 2.64
CA LEU A 44 -1.15 -10.37 1.75
C LEU A 44 -2.17 -10.27 0.61
N LEU A 45 -2.62 -11.41 0.08
CA LEU A 45 -3.65 -11.50 -0.97
C LEU A 45 -5.03 -11.10 -0.44
N GLU A 46 -5.37 -11.47 0.80
CA GLU A 46 -6.61 -11.03 1.45
C GLU A 46 -6.65 -9.51 1.66
N GLN A 47 -5.48 -8.90 1.90
CA GLN A 47 -5.34 -7.45 2.04
C GLN A 47 -4.97 -6.75 0.73
N ALA A 48 -4.93 -7.48 -0.39
CA ALA A 48 -4.58 -6.92 -1.68
C ALA A 48 -5.65 -5.95 -2.16
N GLY A 49 -5.21 -4.76 -2.57
CA GLY A 49 -6.09 -3.70 -3.01
C GLY A 49 -6.79 -2.93 -1.88
N GLN A 50 -6.50 -3.25 -0.62
CA GLN A 50 -7.13 -2.63 0.54
C GLN A 50 -6.12 -2.19 1.61
N ASP A 51 -6.64 -1.67 2.72
CA ASP A 51 -5.85 -1.15 3.83
C ASP A 51 -5.46 -2.28 4.78
N ALA A 52 -4.19 -2.65 4.74
CA ALA A 52 -3.57 -3.70 5.53
C ALA A 52 -2.98 -3.15 6.85
N THR A 53 -3.23 -1.88 7.21
CA THR A 53 -2.61 -1.25 8.39
C THR A 53 -2.94 -2.02 9.66
N GLU A 54 -4.22 -2.34 9.87
CA GLU A 54 -4.68 -3.05 11.06
C GLU A 54 -4.08 -4.45 11.14
N ALA A 55 -4.13 -5.22 10.05
CA ALA A 55 -3.53 -6.55 9.97
C ALA A 55 -2.01 -6.52 10.22
N PHE A 56 -1.31 -5.52 9.69
CA PHE A 56 0.13 -5.37 9.87
C PHE A 56 0.50 -5.00 11.31
N GLU A 57 -0.29 -4.14 11.96
CA GLU A 57 -0.11 -3.75 13.36
C GLU A 57 -0.48 -4.86 14.34
N ASP A 58 -1.55 -5.61 14.07
CA ASP A 58 -2.03 -6.73 14.90
C ASP A 58 -0.98 -7.85 15.00
N VAL A 59 -0.34 -8.20 13.88
CA VAL A 59 0.73 -9.20 13.84
C VAL A 59 1.97 -8.76 14.65
N GLY A 60 2.20 -7.46 14.81
CA GLY A 60 3.31 -6.93 15.60
C GLY A 60 4.68 -7.13 14.94
N HIS A 61 4.80 -6.85 13.64
CA HIS A 61 6.06 -6.97 12.90
C HIS A 61 7.24 -6.19 13.53
N SER A 62 8.41 -6.83 13.58
CA SER A 62 9.67 -6.22 14.02
C SER A 62 10.04 -4.95 13.24
N THR A 63 10.85 -4.08 13.85
CA THR A 63 11.31 -2.84 13.22
C THR A 63 12.04 -3.07 11.89
N ASP A 64 12.72 -4.22 11.74
CA ASP A 64 13.40 -4.60 10.52
C ASP A 64 12.43 -4.86 9.36
N ALA A 65 11.36 -5.63 9.60
CA ALA A 65 10.28 -5.85 8.63
C ALA A 65 9.59 -4.53 8.25
N ARG A 66 9.41 -3.62 9.22
CA ARG A 66 8.89 -2.27 8.95
C ARG A 66 9.78 -1.44 8.05
N LYS A 67 11.08 -1.67 8.08
CA LYS A 67 12.07 -0.98 7.25
C LYS A 67 12.15 -1.61 5.86
N MET A 68 12.12 -2.94 5.80
CA MET A 68 12.07 -3.70 4.55
C MET A 68 10.84 -3.33 3.73
N ARG A 69 9.66 -3.16 4.36
CA ARG A 69 8.45 -2.71 3.65
C ARG A 69 8.65 -1.34 2.96
N GLU A 70 9.45 -0.45 3.53
CA GLU A 70 9.69 0.88 2.97
C GLU A 70 10.47 0.79 1.65
N GLU A 71 11.22 -0.28 1.41
CA GLU A 71 11.89 -0.52 0.13
C GLU A 71 10.90 -0.85 -0.99
N TYR A 72 9.72 -1.39 -0.66
CA TYR A 72 8.63 -1.71 -1.57
C TYR A 72 7.63 -0.56 -1.75
N TYR A 73 7.89 0.60 -1.16
CA TYR A 73 7.02 1.78 -1.28
C TYR A 73 7.02 2.29 -2.73
N ILE A 74 5.83 2.41 -3.32
CA ILE A 74 5.66 2.93 -4.69
C ILE A 74 5.02 4.32 -4.73
N GLY A 75 4.28 4.71 -3.68
CA GLY A 75 3.57 5.98 -3.67
C GLY A 75 2.61 6.16 -2.49
N ASP A 76 1.95 7.31 -2.41
CA ASP A 76 0.92 7.60 -1.40
C ASP A 76 -0.47 7.55 -2.01
N ILE A 77 -1.46 7.19 -1.19
CA ILE A 77 -2.87 7.29 -1.55
C ILE A 77 -3.31 8.75 -1.43
N VAL A 78 -3.83 9.27 -2.54
CA VAL A 78 -4.57 10.52 -2.56
C VAL A 78 -6.04 10.19 -2.42
N GLN A 79 -6.62 10.53 -1.27
CA GLN A 79 -8.02 10.88 -1.27
C GLN A 79 -8.13 12.19 -2.04
N VAL A 80 -8.86 12.17 -3.15
CA VAL A 80 -9.29 13.40 -3.82
C VAL A 80 -10.25 14.11 -2.86
N SER A 81 -9.71 14.80 -1.86
CA SER A 81 -10.36 15.96 -1.29
C SER A 81 -10.31 17.01 -2.38
N MET A 82 -11.47 17.52 -2.78
CA MET A 82 -11.67 18.48 -3.87
C MET A 82 -11.04 19.87 -3.58
N ASP A 83 -9.91 19.92 -2.87
CA ASP A 83 -9.38 21.11 -2.22
C ASP A 83 -7.92 21.40 -2.60
N ASP A 84 -7.51 21.09 -3.84
CA ASP A 84 -6.20 21.53 -4.38
C ASP A 84 -6.33 22.24 -5.74
N ASN A 85 -7.45 22.95 -5.95
CA ASN A 85 -7.64 23.87 -7.09
C ASN A 85 -7.93 25.33 -6.67
N VAL A 86 -7.71 25.68 -5.40
CA VAL A 86 -7.78 27.07 -4.90
C VAL A 86 -6.38 27.67 -4.67
N ARG A 87 -5.46 27.42 -5.60
CA ARG A 87 -4.38 28.40 -5.86
C ARG A 87 -4.60 29.02 -7.23
N ARG A 88 -5.78 29.66 -7.27
CA ARG A 88 -6.24 30.58 -8.29
C ARG A 88 -5.16 31.65 -8.46
N PHE A 89 -4.67 31.76 -9.69
CA PHE A 89 -4.09 32.99 -10.20
C PHE A 89 -5.03 34.16 -9.87
N VAL A 90 -4.62 35.00 -8.94
CA VAL A 90 -5.07 36.39 -8.77
C VAL A 90 -4.05 37.12 -7.90
#